data_AF-A0A257A3X8-F1
#
_entry.id   AF-A0A257A3X8-F1
#
_cell.length_a   1.000
_cell.length_b   1.000
_cell.length_c   1.000
_cell.angle_alpha   90.00
_cell.angle_beta   90.00
_cell.angle_gamma   90.00
#
_symmetry.space_group_name_H-M   'P 1'
#
loop_
_entity.id
_entity.type
_entity.pdbx_description
1 polymer ?
#
loop_
_entity_poly.entity_id
_entity_poly.type
_entity_poly.pdbx_seq_one_letter_code
_entity_poly.pdbx_strand_id
1 'polypeptide(L)'
;MIVELGEKEIIVRRISTHIDARDVIEIINNTLERKDIKMIYNFEGSPGPLGEGIVIKIKLSKKLSNVDISVLRKIFELKGIPVKVNPA
;
A
#
# COMPACT_ATOMS: atom_id res chain seq x y z
N MET A 1 -3.84 -4.39 -9.93
CA MET A 1 -3.23 -3.76 -8.73
C MET A 1 -1.84 -4.32 -8.47
N ILE A 2 -0.90 -3.48 -8.02
CA ILE A 2 0.46 -3.88 -7.60
C ILE A 2 0.82 -3.04 -6.35
N VAL A 3 1.47 -3.65 -5.36
CA VAL A 3 1.96 -2.98 -4.15
C VAL A 3 3.49 -2.91 -4.18
N GLU A 4 4.06 -1.75 -3.90
CA GLU A 4 5.49 -1.53 -3.70
C GLU A 4 5.72 -1.14 -2.24
N LEU A 5 6.52 -1.93 -1.53
CA LEU A 5 6.86 -1.73 -0.12
C LEU A 5 8.28 -1.18 -0.01
N GLY A 6 8.44 0.02 0.53
CA GLY A 6 9.71 0.59 0.96
C GLY A 6 9.71 0.86 2.47
N GLU A 7 10.87 1.24 3.02
CA GLU A 7 10.99 1.50 4.46
C GLU A 7 10.17 2.70 4.92
N LYS A 8 10.04 3.76 4.10
CA LYS A 8 9.34 5.01 4.47
C LYS A 8 8.12 5.31 3.61
N GLU A 9 7.87 4.48 2.60
CA GLU A 9 6.77 4.69 1.67
C GLU A 9 6.18 3.36 1.22
N ILE A 10 4.86 3.37 0.98
CA ILE A 10 4.14 2.29 0.32
C ILE A 10 3.44 2.89 -0.89
N ILE A 11 3.58 2.27 -2.06
CA ILE A 11 2.92 2.71 -3.28
C ILE A 11 2.01 1.60 -3.77
N VAL A 12 0.73 1.92 -4.00
CA VAL A 12 -0.25 0.99 -4.56
C VAL A 12 -0.66 1.51 -5.92
N ARG A 13 -0.44 0.74 -6.98
CA ARG A 13 -0.71 1.15 -8.37
C ARG A 13 -1.81 0.31 -9.00
N ARG A 14 -2.39 0.85 -10.07
CA ARG A 14 -3.39 0.16 -10.92
C ARG A 14 -4.57 -0.36 -10.10
N ILE A 15 -5.10 0.49 -9.22
CA ILE A 15 -6.30 0.21 -8.47
C ILE A 15 -7.50 0.54 -9.37
N SER A 16 -8.42 -0.41 -9.50
CA SER A 16 -9.53 -0.32 -10.46
C SER A 16 -10.71 0.49 -9.91
N THR A 17 -10.98 0.39 -8.61
CA THR A 17 -12.14 1.03 -7.98
C THR A 17 -11.79 1.74 -6.67
N HIS A 18 -12.64 2.65 -6.21
CA HIS A 18 -12.51 3.25 -4.88
C HIS A 18 -12.72 2.24 -3.75
N ILE A 19 -13.44 1.14 -4.00
CA ILE A 19 -13.64 0.05 -3.04
C ILE A 19 -12.30 -0.66 -2.81
N ASP A 20 -11.62 -1.03 -3.89
CA ASP A 20 -10.29 -1.64 -3.83
C ASP A 20 -9.27 -0.72 -3.12
N ALA A 21 -9.34 0.59 -3.37
CA ALA A 21 -8.49 1.58 -2.71
C ALA A 21 -8.70 1.55 -1.19
N ARG A 22 -9.96 1.54 -0.74
CA ARG A 22 -10.33 1.49 0.67
C ARG A 22 -9.84 0.21 1.33
N ASP A 23 -10.11 -0.94 0.71
CA ASP A 23 -9.73 -2.25 1.26
C ASP A 23 -8.21 -2.33 1.51
N VAL A 24 -7.40 -1.85 0.55
CA VAL A 24 -5.94 -1.83 0.71
C VAL A 24 -5.50 -0.89 1.83
N ILE A 25 -6.11 0.29 1.93
CA ILE A 25 -5.81 1.24 3.02
C ILE A 25 -6.15 0.62 4.38
N GLU A 26 -7.30 -0.04 4.51
CA GLU A 26 -7.70 -0.70 5.76
C GLU A 26 -6.74 -1.82 6.14
N ILE A 27 -6.27 -2.63 5.18
CA ILE A 27 -5.24 -3.66 5.42
C ILE A 27 -3.96 -3.05 5.98
N ILE A 28 -3.46 -1.97 5.36
CA ILE A 28 -2.23 -1.31 5.79
C ILE A 28 -2.41 -0.70 7.18
N ASN A 29 -3.51 0.02 7.38
CA ASN A 29 -3.85 0.62 8.67
C ASN A 29 -3.88 -0.44 9.77
N ASN A 30 -4.68 -1.50 9.62
CA ASN A 30 -4.83 -2.54 10.64
C ASN A 30 -3.49 -3.25 10.95
N THR A 31 -2.60 -3.37 9.97
CA THR A 31 -1.28 -3.96 10.17
C THR A 31 -0.34 -3.03 10.95
N LEU A 32 -0.46 -1.71 10.78
CA LEU A 32 0.45 -0.71 11.36
C LEU A 32 -0.12 0.05 12.56
N GLU A 33 -1.42 -0.06 12.84
CA GLU A 33 -2.17 0.70 13.86
C GLU A 33 -1.55 0.58 15.25
N ARG A 34 -1.06 -0.61 15.61
CA ARG A 34 -0.45 -0.88 16.92
C ARG A 34 0.94 -0.27 17.10
N LYS A 35 1.52 0.38 16.09
CA LYS A 35 2.94 0.78 16.05
C LYS A 35 3.17 2.29 16.09
N ASP A 36 2.13 3.10 16.30
CA ASP A 36 2.21 4.57 16.30
C ASP A 36 2.94 5.11 15.04
N ILE A 37 2.63 4.51 13.89
CA ILE A 37 3.15 4.94 12.58
C ILE A 37 2.05 5.78 11.93
N LYS A 38 2.31 7.08 11.77
CA LYS A 38 1.37 7.97 11.06
C LYS A 38 1.54 7.78 9.56
N MET A 39 0.43 7.75 8.85
CA MET A 39 0.36 7.56 7.40
C MET A 39 -0.25 8.80 6.76
N ILE A 40 0.41 9.33 5.73
CA ILE A 40 -0.10 10.43 4.89
C ILE A 40 -0.39 9.86 3.51
N TYR A 41 -1.64 9.98 3.07
CA TYR A 41 -2.14 9.42 1.82
C TYR A 41 -2.21 10.48 0.73
N ASN A 42 -1.58 10.22 -0.40
CA ASN A 42 -1.73 10.98 -1.63
C ASN A 42 -2.34 10.09 -2.71
N PHE A 43 -3.41 10.56 -3.34
CA PHE A 43 -4.10 9.86 -4.42
C PHE A 43 -3.79 10.54 -5.75
N GLU A 44 -3.40 9.74 -6.73
CA GLU A 44 -3.12 10.18 -8.09
C GLU A 44 -3.87 9.28 -9.09
N GLY A 45 -4.11 9.78 -10.29
CA GLY A 45 -4.83 9.04 -11.34
C GLY A 45 -6.35 9.05 -11.18
N SER A 46 -7.02 8.43 -12.15
CA SER A 46 -8.48 8.38 -12.23
C SER A 46 -8.94 6.93 -12.42
N PRO A 47 -10.00 6.48 -11.73
CA PRO A 47 -10.60 5.18 -11.96
C PRO A 47 -11.33 5.12 -13.31
N GLY A 48 -11.60 3.91 -13.80
CA GLY A 48 -12.43 3.67 -14.99
C GLY A 48 -11.69 3.02 -16.17
N PRO A 49 -12.42 2.57 -17.21
CA PRO A 49 -11.88 1.77 -18.32
C PRO A 49 -10.88 2.52 -19.23
N LEU A 50 -10.86 3.86 -19.16
CA LEU A 50 -9.94 4.73 -19.89
C LEU A 50 -8.84 5.32 -19.00
N GLY A 51 -8.90 5.10 -17.68
CA GLY A 51 -7.89 5.57 -16.74
C GLY A 51 -6.76 4.56 -16.56
N GLU A 52 -5.56 5.03 -16.22
CA GLU A 52 -4.42 4.15 -15.89
C GLU A 52 -4.59 3.44 -14.51
N GLY A 53 -5.72 3.70 -13.84
CA GLY A 53 -6.05 3.26 -12.49
C GLY A 53 -5.63 4.26 -11.43
N ILE A 54 -6.20 4.12 -10.23
CA ILE A 54 -5.82 4.94 -9.09
C ILE A 54 -4.42 4.49 -8.60
N VAL A 55 -3.60 5.46 -8.21
CA VAL A 55 -2.34 5.29 -7.52
C VAL A 55 -2.46 5.90 -6.14
N ILE A 56 -2.10 5.14 -5.11
CA ILE A 56 -2.03 5.62 -3.73
C ILE A 56 -0.56 5.64 -3.32
N LYS A 57 -0.06 6.80 -2.94
CA LYS A 57 1.25 6.96 -2.30
C LYS A 57 1.05 7.21 -0.82
N ILE A 58 1.63 6.36 0.01
CA ILE A 58 1.48 6.38 1.46
C ILE A 58 2.85 6.70 2.05
N LYS A 59 3.01 7.89 2.62
CA LYS A 59 4.23 8.27 3.35
C LYS A 59 4.10 7.91 4.82
N LEU A 60 5.14 7.32 5.38
CA LEU A 60 5.18 6.84 6.76
C LEU A 60 6.00 7.79 7.64
N SER A 61 5.53 8.10 8.84
CA SER A 61 6.28 8.94 9.79
C SER A 61 7.50 8.25 10.39
N LYS A 62 7.55 6.92 10.34
CA LYS A 62 8.63 6.06 10.85
C LYS A 62 8.99 5.02 9.80
N LYS A 63 10.22 4.51 9.87
CA LYS A 63 10.65 3.40 9.02
C LYS A 63 9.93 2.11 9.42
N LEU A 64 9.45 1.34 8.45
CA LEU A 64 9.04 -0.04 8.64
C LEU A 64 10.26 -0.90 8.97
N SER A 65 10.11 -1.80 9.95
CA SER A 65 11.09 -2.85 10.17
C SER A 65 11.01 -3.92 9.09
N ASN A 66 12.05 -4.73 8.96
CA ASN A 66 12.02 -5.91 8.07
C ASN A 66 10.86 -6.86 8.40
N VAL A 67 10.46 -6.94 9.68
CA VAL A 67 9.29 -7.73 10.11
C VAL A 67 8.01 -7.12 9.57
N ASP A 68 7.84 -5.80 9.62
CA ASP A 68 6.65 -5.12 9.10
C ASP A 68 6.51 -5.30 7.59
N ILE A 69 7.61 -5.13 6.86
CA ILE A 69 7.66 -5.36 5.41
C ILE A 69 7.31 -6.81 5.09
N SER A 70 7.86 -7.78 5.84
CA SER A 70 7.57 -9.20 5.64
C SER A 70 6.10 -9.55 5.93
N VAL A 71 5.51 -8.98 6.98
CA VAL A 71 4.10 -9.20 7.35
C VAL A 71 3.18 -8.60 6.27
N LEU A 72 3.38 -7.34 5.90
CA LEU A 72 2.60 -6.68 4.85
C LEU A 72 2.70 -7.45 3.53
N ARG A 73 3.92 -7.83 3.13
CA ARG A 73 4.15 -8.65 1.94
C ARG A 73 3.31 -9.92 1.98
N LYS A 74 3.36 -10.66 3.11
CA LYS A 74 2.64 -11.94 3.22
C LYS A 74 1.12 -11.75 3.14
N ILE A 75 0.58 -10.71 3.78
CA ILE A 75 -0.85 -10.39 3.73
C ILE A 75 -1.30 -10.09 2.29
N PHE A 76 -0.54 -9.30 1.54
CA PHE A 76 -0.88 -8.98 0.16
C PHE A 76 -0.72 -10.19 -0.79
N GLU A 77 0.33 -10.99 -0.62
CA GLU A 77 0.52 -12.23 -1.37
C GLU A 77 -0.65 -13.21 -1.15
N LEU A 78 -1.14 -13.36 0.09
CA LEU A 78 -2.31 -14.19 0.42
C LEU A 78 -3.60 -13.69 -0.23
N LYS A 79 -3.70 -12.39 -0.54
CA LYS A 79 -4.80 -11.78 -1.28
C LYS A 79 -4.61 -11.85 -2.81
N GLY A 80 -3.55 -12.50 -3.29
CA GLY A 80 -3.23 -12.60 -4.71
C GLY A 80 -2.75 -11.27 -5.32
N ILE A 81 -2.32 -10.32 -4.51
CA ILE A 81 -1.85 -9.01 -4.97
C ILE A 81 -0.32 -9.06 -5.13
N PRO A 82 0.22 -8.78 -6.32
CA PRO A 82 1.66 -8.73 -6.54
C PRO A 82 2.35 -7.67 -5.68
N VAL A 83 3.45 -8.07 -5.02
CA VAL A 83 4.25 -7.21 -4.15
C VAL A 83 5.67 -7.07 -4.69
N LYS A 84 6.17 -5.83 -4.75
CA LYS A 84 7.58 -5.52 -4.94
C LYS A 84 8.13 -4.94 -3.65
N VAL A 85 9.30 -5.40 -3.21
CA VAL A 85 10.01 -4.81 -2.06
C VAL A 85 11.14 -3.97 -2.62
N ASN A 86 11.12 -2.67 -2.33
CA ASN A 86 12.17 -1.75 -2.75
C ASN A 86 13.24 -1.74 -1.64
N PRO A 87 14.48 -2.19 -1.92
CA PRO A 87 15.57 -2.04 -0.97
C PRO A 87 15.83 -0.55 -0.75
N ALA A 88 16.09 -0.18 0.50
CA ALA A 88 16.47 1.18 0.89
C ALA A 88 17.84 1.59 0.36
#